data_AF-A0A0B7NHU4-F1
#
_entry.id   AF-A0A0B7NHU4-F1
#
_cell.length_a   1.000
_cell.length_b   1.000
_cell.length_c   1.000
_cell.angle_alpha   90.00
_cell.angle_beta   90.00
_cell.angle_gamma   90.00
#
_symmetry.space_group_name_H-M   'P 1'
#
loop_
_entity.id
_entity.type
_entity.pdbx_description
1 polymer ?
#
loop_
_entity_poly.entity_id
_entity_poly.type
_entity_poly.pdbx_seq_one_letter_code
_entity_poly.pdbx_strand_id
1 'polypeptide(L)'
;MNTVQLERALKEMPLDALITEIPEIQNFIEHLLKSNQEMREFDPFSTDLEFIQAIKENAELIIRKERQVDITLQVIRERIGEAAWREMGSNVREFRERHAQDLKAEEKLQLIERKEQEAEEGLFL
;
A
#
# COMPACT_ATOMS: atom_id res chain seq x y z
N MET A 1 4.19 11.53 -1.96
CA MET A 1 5.64 11.40 -1.70
C MET A 1 6.35 11.22 -3.04
N ASN A 2 7.42 11.97 -3.28
CA ASN A 2 8.19 11.82 -4.52
C ASN A 2 9.00 10.51 -4.46
N THR A 3 8.80 9.61 -5.42
CA THR A 3 9.46 8.30 -5.44
C THR A 3 10.98 8.40 -5.47
N VAL A 4 11.52 9.45 -6.10
CA VAL A 4 12.98 9.71 -6.15
C VAL A 4 13.54 10.04 -4.77
N GLN A 5 12.78 10.79 -3.96
CA GLN A 5 13.20 11.12 -2.59
C GLN A 5 13.17 9.88 -1.68
N LEU A 6 12.14 9.03 -1.83
CA LEU A 6 12.04 7.77 -1.11
C LEU A 6 13.19 6.83 -1.45
N GLU A 7 13.45 6.60 -2.74
CA GLU A 7 14.54 5.71 -3.17
C GLU A 7 15.90 6.18 -2.64
N ARG A 8 16.15 7.50 -2.68
CA ARG A 8 17.36 8.08 -2.10
C ARG A 8 17.45 7.84 -0.60
N ALA A 9 16.37 8.06 0.15
CA ALA A 9 16.35 7.81 1.59
C ALA A 9 16.62 6.33 1.92
N LEU A 10 16.00 5.41 1.18
CA LEU A 10 16.25 3.97 1.32
C LEU A 10 17.69 3.57 0.96
N LYS A 11 18.32 4.27 0.00
CA LYS A 11 19.72 4.06 -0.36
C LYS A 11 20.71 4.55 0.69
N GLU A 12 20.34 5.58 1.46
CA GLU A 12 21.15 6.17 2.51
C GLU A 12 20.91 5.49 3.89
N MET A 13 19.83 4.71 4.03
CA MET A 13 19.46 4.01 5.26
C MET A 13 20.49 2.95 5.69
N PRO A 14 20.74 2.73 7.00
CA PRO A 14 21.50 1.59 7.49
C PRO A 14 20.93 0.24 7.01
N LEU A 15 21.80 -0.76 6.80
CA LEU A 15 21.38 -2.04 6.22
C LEU A 15 20.39 -2.81 7.12
N ASP A 16 20.61 -2.75 8.42
CA ASP A 16 19.75 -3.31 9.47
C ASP A 16 18.35 -2.67 9.46
N ALA A 17 18.26 -1.35 9.27
CA ALA A 17 16.98 -0.68 9.12
C ALA A 17 16.31 -1.01 7.76
N LEU A 18 17.09 -1.12 6.68
CA LEU A 18 16.56 -1.43 5.35
C LEU A 18 15.90 -2.82 5.29
N ILE A 19 16.44 -3.81 5.99
CA ILE A 19 15.86 -5.16 6.03
C ILE A 19 14.59 -5.25 6.89
N THR A 20 14.38 -4.34 7.85
CA THR A 20 13.17 -4.29 8.68
C THR A 20 12.06 -3.44 8.09
N GLU A 21 12.39 -2.56 7.14
CA GLU A 21 11.44 -1.65 6.48
C GLU A 21 10.25 -2.40 5.84
N ILE A 22 10.49 -3.51 5.14
CA ILE A 22 9.41 -4.29 4.50
C ILE A 22 8.43 -4.86 5.55
N PRO A 23 8.88 -5.62 6.58
CA PRO A 23 8.02 -6.07 7.65
C PRO A 23 7.22 -4.95 8.34
N GLU A 24 7.84 -3.80 8.58
CA GLU A 24 7.17 -2.65 9.19
C GLU A 24 6.05 -2.09 8.30
N ILE A 25 6.31 -1.97 7.00
CA ILE A 25 5.29 -1.55 6.03
C ILE A 25 4.15 -2.58 5.95
N GLN A 26 4.46 -3.88 5.93
CA GLN A 26 3.45 -4.94 5.88
C GLN A 26 2.55 -4.93 7.11
N ASN A 27 3.13 -4.78 8.31
CA ASN A 27 2.35 -4.64 9.54
C ASN A 27 1.42 -3.42 9.48
N PHE A 28 1.92 -2.30 8.95
CA PHE A 28 1.11 -1.10 8.77
C PHE A 28 -0.06 -1.33 7.79
N ILE A 29 0.19 -2.01 6.67
CA ILE A 29 -0.85 -2.38 5.71
C ILE A 29 -1.89 -3.28 6.37
N GLU A 30 -1.46 -4.30 7.12
CA GLU A 30 -2.36 -5.23 7.83
C GLU A 30 -3.29 -4.48 8.80
N HIS A 31 -2.76 -3.51 9.54
CA HIS A 31 -3.57 -2.66 10.42
C HIS A 31 -4.61 -1.84 9.65
N LEU A 32 -4.25 -1.27 8.49
CA LEU A 32 -5.21 -0.53 7.67
C LEU A 32 -6.28 -1.44 7.06
N LEU A 33 -5.91 -2.62 6.58
CA LEU A 33 -6.87 -3.61 6.05
C LEU A 33 -7.87 -4.03 7.13
N LYS A 34 -7.38 -4.32 8.34
CA LYS A 34 -8.23 -4.67 9.48
C LYS A 34 -9.17 -3.51 9.86
N SER A 35 -8.66 -2.28 9.90
CA SER A 35 -9.45 -1.09 10.18
C SER A 35 -10.58 -0.90 9.14
N ASN A 36 -10.27 -1.07 7.86
CA ASN A 36 -11.27 -1.01 6.79
C ASN A 36 -12.34 -2.11 6.93
N GLN A 37 -11.93 -3.32 7.29
CA GLN A 37 -12.86 -4.40 7.57
C GLN A 37 -13.78 -4.05 8.75
N GLU A 38 -13.22 -3.59 9.87
CA GLU A 38 -13.98 -3.21 11.06
C GLU A 38 -14.99 -2.09 10.77
N MET A 39 -14.61 -1.07 9.99
CA MET A 39 -15.54 0.00 9.57
C MET A 39 -16.68 -0.53 8.68
N ARG A 40 -16.39 -1.44 7.74
CA ARG A 40 -17.41 -2.08 6.89
C ARG A 40 -18.35 -2.98 7.70
N GLU A 41 -17.85 -3.63 8.74
CA GLU A 41 -18.67 -4.44 9.66
C GLU A 41 -19.59 -3.56 10.51
N PHE A 42 -19.13 -2.37 10.91
CA PHE A 42 -19.93 -1.44 11.69
C PHE A 42 -20.99 -0.70 10.85
N ASP A 43 -20.68 -0.36 9.60
CA ASP A 43 -21.64 0.23 8.65
C ASP A 43 -21.75 -0.58 7.34
N PRO A 44 -22.46 -1.73 7.37
CA PRO A 44 -22.59 -2.62 6.22
C PRO A 44 -23.33 -2.02 5.01
N PHE A 45 -24.11 -0.96 5.25
CA PHE A 45 -24.90 -0.29 4.23
C PHE A 45 -24.21 0.95 3.66
N SER A 46 -23.00 1.29 4.15
CA SER A 46 -22.22 2.46 3.70
C SER A 46 -23.06 3.74 3.74
N THR A 47 -23.68 3.97 4.90
CA THR A 47 -24.53 5.13 5.17
C THR A 47 -23.79 6.23 5.93
N ASP A 48 -22.70 5.89 6.63
CA ASP A 48 -21.85 6.81 7.35
C ASP A 48 -20.77 7.37 6.40
N LEU A 49 -20.90 8.66 6.08
CA LEU A 49 -19.97 9.35 5.19
C LEU A 49 -18.55 9.45 5.77
N GLU A 50 -18.40 9.48 7.09
CA GLU A 50 -17.08 9.54 7.73
C GLU A 50 -16.35 8.21 7.54
N PHE A 51 -17.04 7.07 7.70
CA PHE A 51 -16.45 5.76 7.43
C PHE A 51 -16.16 5.53 5.96
N ILE A 52 -17.05 5.95 5.06
CA ILE A 52 -16.78 5.88 3.62
C ILE A 52 -15.50 6.65 3.28
N GLN A 53 -15.35 7.87 3.80
CA GLN A 53 -14.18 8.69 3.57
C GLN A 53 -12.90 8.08 4.19
N ALA A 54 -12.97 7.60 5.43
CA ALA A 54 -11.84 6.98 6.10
C ALA A 54 -11.36 5.70 5.38
N ILE A 55 -12.29 4.87 4.89
CA ILE A 55 -11.96 3.67 4.11
C ILE A 55 -11.23 4.06 2.82
N LYS A 56 -11.69 5.11 2.12
CA LYS A 56 -11.02 5.63 0.91
C LYS A 56 -9.59 6.09 1.20
N GLU A 57 -9.40 6.91 2.24
CA GLU A 57 -8.07 7.40 2.63
C GLU A 57 -7.11 6.27 3.01
N ASN A 58 -7.61 5.26 3.71
CA ASN A 58 -6.85 4.06 4.03
C ASN A 58 -6.48 3.26 2.78
N ALA A 59 -7.41 3.09 1.82
CA ALA A 59 -7.15 2.42 0.56
C ALA A 59 -6.02 3.11 -0.22
N GLU A 60 -6.03 4.45 -0.28
CA GLU A 60 -4.94 5.22 -0.90
C GLU A 60 -3.60 5.06 -0.17
N LEU A 61 -3.63 5.01 1.17
CA LEU A 61 -2.43 4.77 1.98
C LEU A 61 -1.85 3.39 1.73
N ILE A 62 -2.69 2.36 1.67
CA ILE A 62 -2.28 0.97 1.38
C ILE A 62 -1.56 0.92 0.03
N ILE A 63 -2.11 1.52 -1.02
CA ILE A 63 -1.50 1.51 -2.36
C ILE A 63 -0.15 2.25 -2.37
N ARG A 64 -0.04 3.36 -1.65
CA ARG A 64 1.24 4.08 -1.50
C ARG A 64 2.28 3.22 -0.76
N LYS A 65 1.84 2.44 0.23
CA LYS A 65 2.69 1.55 1.03
C LYS A 65 3.12 0.31 0.23
N GLU A 66 2.24 -0.29 -0.57
CA GLU A 66 2.60 -1.34 -1.52
C GLU A 66 3.67 -0.87 -2.51
N ARG A 67 3.54 0.35 -3.05
CA ARG A 67 4.57 0.92 -3.90
C ARG A 67 5.89 1.16 -3.16
N GLN A 68 5.84 1.52 -1.87
CA GLN A 68 7.03 1.65 -1.03
C GLN A 68 7.73 0.29 -0.85
N VAL A 69 6.97 -0.81 -0.70
CA VAL A 69 7.53 -2.18 -0.66
C VAL A 69 8.27 -2.49 -1.95
N ASP A 70 7.69 -2.19 -3.12
CA ASP A 70 8.33 -2.48 -4.42
C ASP A 70 9.65 -1.72 -4.58
N ILE A 71 9.68 -0.43 -4.22
CA ILE A 71 10.91 0.38 -4.26
C ILE A 71 11.94 -0.15 -3.26
N THR A 72 11.51 -0.53 -2.06
CA THR A 72 12.39 -1.09 -1.02
C THR A 72 13.02 -2.41 -1.47
N LEU A 73 12.24 -3.30 -2.09
CA LEU A 73 12.76 -4.53 -2.70
C LEU A 73 13.82 -4.23 -3.76
N GLN A 74 13.59 -3.24 -4.62
CA GLN A 74 14.57 -2.84 -5.62
C GLN A 74 15.87 -2.36 -4.96
N VAL A 75 15.78 -1.51 -3.94
CA VAL A 75 16.96 -1.01 -3.21
C VAL A 75 17.70 -2.14 -2.49
N ILE A 76 16.98 -3.10 -1.90
CA ILE A 76 17.59 -4.30 -1.29
C ILE A 76 18.37 -5.09 -2.34
N ARG A 77 17.81 -5.28 -3.54
CA ARG A 77 18.49 -5.96 -4.63
C ARG A 77 19.78 -5.24 -5.04
N GLU A 78 19.73 -3.92 -5.12
CA GLU A 78 20.88 -3.09 -5.52
C GLU A 78 21.97 -3.03 -4.45
N ARG A 79 21.62 -2.97 -3.16
CA ARG A 79 22.57 -2.74 -2.06
C ARG A 79 23.07 -4.01 -1.36
N ILE A 80 22.20 -5.00 -1.21
CA ILE A 80 22.46 -6.23 -0.46
C ILE A 80 22.69 -7.40 -1.42
N GLY A 81 21.92 -7.43 -2.50
CA GLY A 81 22.08 -8.39 -3.59
C GLY A 81 20.88 -9.31 -3.80
N GLU A 82 21.02 -10.18 -4.79
CA GLU A 82 19.95 -11.04 -5.30
C GLU A 82 19.41 -12.03 -4.27
N ALA A 83 20.25 -12.55 -3.37
CA ALA A 83 19.82 -13.52 -2.36
C ALA A 83 18.83 -12.90 -1.36
N ALA A 84 19.17 -11.74 -0.79
CA ALA A 84 18.30 -11.01 0.12
C ALA A 84 17.01 -10.54 -0.57
N TRP A 85 17.11 -10.10 -1.83
CA TRP A 85 15.94 -9.74 -2.63
C TRP A 85 14.98 -10.92 -2.83
N ARG A 86 15.47 -12.14 -3.08
CA ARG A 86 14.61 -13.32 -3.23
C ARG A 86 13.93 -13.72 -1.93
N GLU A 87 14.66 -13.70 -0.83
CA GLU A 87 14.12 -14.01 0.50
C GLU A 87 13.00 -13.03 0.87
N MET A 88 13.29 -11.73 0.78
CA MET A 88 12.30 -10.68 1.04
C MET A 88 11.14 -10.72 0.03
N GLY A 89 11.44 -10.99 -1.24
CA GLY A 89 10.42 -11.13 -2.29
C GLY A 89 9.48 -12.31 -2.05
N SER A 90 9.96 -13.42 -1.50
CA SER A 90 9.12 -14.55 -1.08
C SER A 90 8.16 -14.13 0.04
N ASN A 91 8.67 -13.44 1.06
CA ASN A 91 7.85 -12.95 2.16
C ASN A 91 6.77 -11.96 1.67
N VAL A 92 7.13 -10.99 0.83
CA VAL A 92 6.19 -10.04 0.23
C VAL A 92 5.12 -10.76 -0.58
N ARG A 93 5.51 -11.79 -1.35
CA ARG A 93 4.57 -12.60 -2.12
C ARG A 93 3.59 -13.34 -1.20
N GLU A 94 4.06 -14.00 -0.15
CA GLU A 94 3.21 -14.71 0.81
C GLU A 94 2.22 -13.76 1.50
N PHE A 95 2.67 -12.56 1.86
CA PHE A 95 1.80 -11.52 2.42
C PHE A 95 0.70 -11.10 1.44
N ARG A 96 1.07 -10.80 0.18
CA ARG A 96 0.12 -10.43 -0.87
C ARG A 96 -0.88 -11.54 -1.18
N GLU A 97 -0.43 -12.80 -1.16
CA GLU A 97 -1.30 -13.96 -1.35
C GLU A 97 -2.30 -14.11 -0.20
N ARG A 98 -1.87 -13.89 1.04
CA ARG A 98 -2.74 -13.92 2.24
C ARG A 98 -3.81 -12.84 2.21
N HIS A 99 -3.45 -11.63 1.77
CA HIS A 99 -4.34 -10.46 1.74
C HIS A 99 -4.89 -10.15 0.35
N ALA A 100 -4.86 -11.11 -0.57
CA ALA A 100 -5.16 -10.86 -1.98
C ALA A 100 -6.57 -10.33 -2.24
N GLN A 101 -7.55 -10.76 -1.44
CA GLN A 101 -8.94 -10.31 -1.59
C GLN A 101 -9.10 -8.86 -1.13
N ASP A 102 -8.54 -8.53 0.03
CA ASP A 102 -8.65 -7.20 0.61
C ASP A 102 -7.91 -6.17 -0.25
N LEU A 103 -6.67 -6.48 -0.67
CA LEU A 103 -5.88 -5.62 -1.55
C LEU A 103 -6.61 -5.33 -2.88
N LYS A 104 -7.23 -6.35 -3.49
CA LYS A 104 -8.04 -6.16 -4.71
C LYS A 104 -9.26 -5.28 -4.47
N ALA A 105 -9.89 -5.38 -3.30
CA ALA A 105 -11.01 -4.53 -2.95
C ALA A 105 -10.58 -3.06 -2.84
N GLU A 106 -9.45 -2.79 -2.18
CA GLU A 106 -8.91 -1.44 -2.04
C GLU A 106 -8.43 -0.85 -3.38
N GLU A 107 -7.77 -1.64 -4.24
CA GLU A 107 -7.40 -1.22 -5.60
C GLU A 107 -8.63 -0.84 -6.44
N LYS A 108 -9.69 -1.63 -6.37
CA LYS A 108 -10.94 -1.35 -7.09
C LYS A 108 -11.57 -0.05 -6.60
N LEU A 109 -11.55 0.21 -5.30
CA LEU A 109 -12.09 1.44 -4.72
C LEU A 109 -11.36 2.67 -5.26
N GLN A 110 -10.02 2.64 -5.30
CA GLN A 110 -9.25 3.75 -5.85
C GLN A 110 -9.48 3.94 -7.37
N LEU A 111 -9.67 2.85 -8.12
CA LEU A 111 -9.97 2.96 -9.56
C LEU A 111 -11.32 3.64 -9.82
N ILE A 112 -12.32 3.38 -8.97
CA ILE A 112 -13.63 4.04 -9.06
C ILE A 112 -13.46 5.53 -8.81
N GLU A 113 -12.75 5.90 -7.74
CA GLU A 113 -12.51 7.30 -7.39
C GLU A 113 -11.76 8.08 -8.47
N ARG A 114 -10.70 7.49 -9.06
CA ARG A 114 -10.01 8.15 -10.18
C ARG A 114 -10.93 8.38 -11.38
N LYS A 115 -11.82 7.44 -11.68
CA LYS A 115 -12.79 7.59 -12.78
C LYS A 115 -13.84 8.66 -12.48
N GLU A 116 -14.26 8.79 -11.22
CA GLU A 116 -15.17 9.85 -10.78
C GLU A 116 -14.50 11.22 -10.94
N GLN A 117 -13.25 11.36 -10.48
CA GLN A 117 -12.45 12.58 -10.64
C GLN A 117 -12.23 12.95 -12.11
N GLU A 118 -11.84 11.98 -12.96
CA GLU A 118 -11.65 12.19 -14.40
C GLU A 118 -12.96 12.60 -15.11
N ALA A 119 -14.09 12.03 -14.69
CA ALA A 119 -15.39 12.39 -15.25
C ALA A 119 -15.81 13.81 -14.85
N GLU A 120 -15.56 14.21 -13.60
CA GLU A 120 -15.78 15.58 -13.14
C GLU A 120 -14.90 16.56 -13.91
N GLU A 121 -13.59 16.31 -14.01
CA GLU A 121 -12.65 17.16 -14.75
C GLU A 121 -12.97 17.25 -16.26
N GLY A 122 -13.42 16.15 -16.86
CA GLY A 122 -13.81 16.09 -18.27
C GLY A 122 -15.16 16.77 -18.59
N LEU A 123 -16.01 17.01 -17.59
CA LEU A 123 -17.28 17.73 -17.71
C LEU A 123 -17.12 19.26 -17.70
N PHE A 124 -15.94 19.76 -17.31
CA PHE A 124 -15.61 21.20 -17.26
C PHE A 124 -14.79 21.71 -18.46
N LEU A 125 -14.62 20.91 -19.52
CA LEU A 125 -13.96 21.28 -20.79
C LEU A 125 -14.95 21.29 -21.96
#